data_AF-A0A920DSX0-F1
#
_entry.id   AF-A0A920DSX0-F1
#
_cell.length_a   1.000
_cell.length_b   1.000
_cell.length_c   1.000
_cell.angle_alpha   90.00
_cell.angle_beta   90.00
_cell.angle_gamma   90.00
#
_symmetry.space_group_name_H-M   'P 1'
#
loop_
_entity.id
_entity.type
_entity.pdbx_description
1 polymer ?
#
loop_
_entity_poly.entity_id
_entity_poly.type
_entity_poly.pdbx_seq_one_letter_code
_entity_poly.pdbx_strand_id
1 'polypeptide(L)'
;MYGFTANNFNADATVDDGSCTYDVVVDVLGCMDSTANNFNVDATVDDGSCTYDVVELTNALSLQGVMDFTVPSGGSDGKAIHLVATADIADLSVFGIGVANNGGGTDGMEYTLDSVSASSGDDILIVRSVDAMSAYFADCYSEFEIVLVGNSDISQNGDDAIELFEGEHMKFGAMSMEQVTME
;
A
#
# COMPACT_ATOMS: atom_id res chain seq x y z
N MET A 1 13.65 -34.64 16.21
CA MET A 1 13.60 -36.11 16.15
C MET A 1 12.93 -36.45 14.83
N TYR A 2 13.73 -36.63 13.77
CA TYR A 2 13.22 -36.99 12.45
C TYR A 2 12.86 -38.48 12.46
N GLY A 3 11.61 -38.80 12.14
CA GLY A 3 11.14 -40.18 12.01
C GLY A 3 11.58 -40.73 10.66
N PHE A 4 12.65 -41.51 10.65
CA PHE A 4 13.07 -42.23 9.45
C PHE A 4 12.49 -43.65 9.47
N THR A 5 11.58 -43.94 8.55
CA THR A 5 11.18 -45.32 8.23
C THR A 5 12.26 -45.96 7.35
N ALA A 6 12.83 -47.09 7.78
CA ALA A 6 13.78 -47.84 6.96
C ALA A 6 13.05 -48.49 5.77
N ASN A 7 13.65 -48.42 4.59
CA ASN A 7 13.08 -48.96 3.34
C ASN A 7 12.99 -50.50 3.35
N ASN A 8 13.78 -51.15 4.20
CA ASN A 8 13.84 -52.60 4.37
C ASN A 8 13.29 -53.04 5.73
N PHE A 9 12.29 -52.33 6.26
CA PHE A 9 11.60 -52.72 7.48
C PHE A 9 11.07 -54.17 7.38
N ASN A 10 11.38 -54.98 8.38
CA ASN A 10 10.88 -56.35 8.52
C ASN A 10 10.25 -56.51 9.91
N ALA A 11 8.93 -56.74 9.95
CA ALA A 11 8.18 -56.89 11.20
C ALA A 11 8.57 -58.14 12.02
N ASP A 12 9.16 -59.15 11.37
CA ASP A 12 9.59 -60.40 12.01
C ASP A 12 11.05 -60.33 12.50
N ALA A 13 11.75 -59.22 12.27
CA ALA A 13 13.09 -59.01 12.81
C ALA A 13 13.03 -58.94 14.34
N THR A 14 13.75 -59.85 15.00
CA THR A 14 13.84 -59.92 16.47
C THR A 14 15.18 -59.42 17.00
N VAL A 15 16.13 -59.13 16.12
CA VAL A 15 17.49 -58.66 16.42
C VAL A 15 17.88 -57.60 15.39
N ASP A 16 18.41 -56.47 15.85
CA ASP A 16 18.99 -55.42 15.01
C ASP A 16 20.39 -55.85 14.53
N ASP A 17 20.56 -55.99 13.22
CA ASP A 17 21.83 -56.35 12.56
C ASP A 17 22.50 -55.15 11.87
N GLY A 18 21.95 -53.94 12.03
CA GLY A 18 22.44 -52.72 11.41
C GLY A 18 22.28 -52.68 9.89
N SER A 19 21.49 -53.59 9.29
CA SER A 19 21.27 -53.64 7.83
C SER A 19 20.23 -52.63 7.32
N CYS A 20 19.68 -51.77 8.18
CA CYS A 20 18.68 -50.77 7.80
C CYS A 20 19.19 -49.88 6.66
N THR A 21 18.43 -49.87 5.56
CA THR A 21 18.62 -48.95 4.43
C THR A 21 17.62 -47.83 4.54
N TYR A 22 18.08 -46.59 4.37
CA TYR A 22 17.25 -45.39 4.39
C TYR A 22 17.40 -44.68 3.05
N ASP A 23 16.33 -44.05 2.57
CA ASP A 23 16.47 -43.07 1.50
C ASP A 23 17.27 -41.89 2.05
N VAL A 24 18.37 -41.55 1.36
CA VAL A 24 19.08 -40.31 1.61
C VAL A 24 18.24 -39.20 1.01
N VAL A 25 17.35 -38.63 1.80
CA VAL A 25 16.79 -37.31 1.51
C VAL A 25 17.91 -36.31 1.70
N VAL A 26 18.47 -35.86 0.56
CA VAL A 26 19.36 -34.71 0.54
C VAL A 26 18.46 -33.49 0.59
N ASP A 27 18.51 -32.76 1.70
CA ASP A 27 17.84 -31.47 1.77
C ASP A 27 18.48 -30.54 0.75
N VAL A 28 17.72 -30.16 -0.27
CA VAL A 28 18.11 -29.12 -1.22
C VAL A 28 17.67 -27.80 -0.59
N LEU A 29 18.64 -27.07 -0.07
CA LEU A 29 18.44 -25.73 0.49
C LEU A 29 18.20 -24.72 -0.63
N GLY A 30 17.18 -23.89 -0.48
CA GLY A 30 16.91 -22.76 -1.35
C GLY A 30 15.54 -22.16 -1.10
N CYS A 31 15.25 -21.03 -1.76
CA CYS A 31 13.95 -20.38 -1.62
C CYS A 31 12.82 -21.25 -2.18
N MET A 32 11.84 -21.58 -1.34
CA MET A 32 10.65 -22.35 -1.72
C MET A 32 9.45 -21.47 -2.14
N ASP A 33 9.56 -20.14 -2.03
CA ASP A 33 8.50 -19.20 -2.43
C ASP A 33 8.52 -18.97 -3.95
N SER A 34 7.47 -19.40 -4.64
CA SER A 34 7.32 -19.26 -6.10
C SER A 34 7.21 -17.81 -6.59
N THR A 35 6.99 -16.85 -5.69
CA THR A 35 6.92 -15.42 -6.01
C THR A 35 8.26 -14.69 -5.83
N ALA A 36 9.26 -15.34 -5.25
CA ALA A 36 10.60 -14.77 -5.06
C ALA A 36 11.44 -14.83 -6.35
N ASN A 37 12.32 -13.85 -6.52
CA ASN A 37 13.22 -13.73 -7.68
C ASN A 37 14.19 -14.90 -7.84
N ASN A 38 14.50 -15.58 -6.74
CA ASN A 38 15.43 -16.70 -6.66
C ASN A 38 14.75 -18.00 -6.22
N PHE A 39 13.45 -18.16 -6.54
CA PHE A 39 12.73 -19.41 -6.34
C PHE A 39 13.50 -20.60 -6.92
N ASN A 40 13.71 -21.63 -6.10
CA ASN A 40 14.31 -22.88 -6.50
C ASN A 40 13.27 -24.00 -6.44
N VAL A 41 12.80 -24.45 -7.60
CA VAL A 41 11.79 -25.52 -7.72
C VAL A 41 12.27 -26.86 -7.15
N ASP A 42 13.59 -27.08 -7.08
CA ASP A 42 14.18 -28.30 -6.53
C ASP A 42 14.42 -28.21 -5.02
N ALA A 43 14.19 -27.04 -4.39
CA ALA A 43 14.37 -26.88 -2.96
C ALA A 43 13.36 -27.73 -2.17
N THR A 44 13.88 -28.52 -1.24
CA THR A 44 13.08 -29.36 -0.34
C THR A 44 13.00 -28.79 1.08
N VAL A 45 13.86 -27.82 1.39
CA VAL A 45 13.90 -27.09 2.66
C VAL A 45 14.20 -25.62 2.40
N ASP A 46 13.33 -24.74 2.90
CA ASP A 46 13.54 -23.30 2.84
C ASP A 46 14.74 -22.90 3.72
N ASP A 47 15.68 -22.18 3.12
CA ASP A 47 16.88 -21.69 3.79
C ASP A 47 16.81 -20.20 4.16
N GLY A 48 15.66 -19.57 3.91
CA GLY A 48 15.44 -18.15 4.18
C GLY A 48 16.22 -17.22 3.25
N SER A 49 16.74 -17.73 2.12
CA SER A 49 17.49 -16.93 1.14
C SER A 49 16.59 -16.21 0.13
N CYS A 50 15.25 -16.31 0.23
CA CYS A 50 14.33 -15.66 -0.70
C CYS A 50 14.63 -14.16 -0.85
N THR A 51 14.79 -13.74 -2.11
CA THR A 51 14.97 -12.35 -2.51
C THR A 51 13.75 -11.90 -3.29
N TYR A 52 13.30 -10.70 -2.98
CA TYR A 52 12.19 -10.06 -3.65
C TYR A 52 12.69 -8.75 -4.25
N ASP A 53 11.99 -8.24 -5.26
CA ASP A 53 12.25 -6.88 -5.71
C ASP A 53 11.95 -5.93 -4.54
N VAL A 54 12.96 -5.16 -4.15
CA VAL A 54 12.74 -4.06 -3.22
C VAL A 54 12.05 -2.98 -4.05
N VAL A 55 10.74 -2.82 -3.84
CA VAL A 55 10.07 -1.63 -4.32
C VAL A 55 10.56 -0.50 -3.42
N GLU A 56 11.59 0.21 -3.88
CA GLU A 56 12.09 1.42 -3.27
C GLU A 56 11.01 2.48 -3.43
N LEU A 57 10.08 2.48 -2.49
CA LEU A 57 9.05 3.48 -2.47
C LEU A 57 9.70 4.82 -2.10
N THR A 58 9.60 5.82 -2.98
CA THR A 58 10.33 7.09 -2.87
C THR A 58 10.02 7.87 -1.61
N ASN A 59 8.82 7.70 -1.04
CA ASN A 59 8.28 8.52 0.04
C ASN A 59 8.22 10.01 -0.36
N ALA A 60 8.16 10.29 -1.67
CA ALA A 60 8.19 11.63 -2.23
C ALA A 60 6.86 12.39 -2.04
N LEU A 61 5.82 11.75 -1.50
CA LEU A 61 4.50 12.34 -1.29
C LEU A 61 3.98 12.02 0.12
N SER A 62 3.39 13.02 0.77
CA SER A 62 2.90 12.91 2.15
C SER A 62 1.50 13.48 2.27
N LEU A 63 0.62 12.75 2.97
CA LEU A 63 -0.73 13.18 3.28
C LEU A 63 -0.72 14.23 4.39
N GLN A 64 -1.26 15.42 4.10
CA GLN A 64 -1.33 16.54 5.05
C GLN A 64 -2.71 16.72 5.66
N GLY A 65 -3.74 16.62 4.83
CA GLY A 65 -5.10 16.96 5.25
C GLY A 65 -6.15 16.16 4.50
N VAL A 66 -7.22 15.84 5.21
CA VAL A 66 -8.41 15.19 4.65
C VAL A 66 -9.59 16.06 5.06
N MET A 67 -10.35 16.51 4.08
CA MET A 67 -11.40 17.50 4.24
C MET A 67 -12.74 16.89 3.84
N ASP A 68 -13.75 17.16 4.67
CA ASP A 68 -15.16 16.97 4.38
C ASP A 68 -15.94 18.17 4.92
N PHE A 69 -15.99 19.23 4.12
CA PHE A 69 -16.68 20.45 4.50
C PHE A 69 -18.15 20.44 4.10
N THR A 70 -19.00 21.00 4.95
CA THR A 70 -20.32 21.41 4.52
C THR A 70 -20.19 22.69 3.70
N VAL A 71 -20.34 22.57 2.39
CA VAL A 71 -20.37 23.70 1.44
C VAL A 71 -21.79 24.00 0.97
N PRO A 72 -22.10 25.23 0.48
CA PRO A 72 -23.46 25.60 0.07
C PRO A 72 -24.09 24.71 -1.00
N SER A 73 -23.29 24.14 -1.91
CA SER A 73 -23.78 23.18 -2.91
C SER A 73 -24.12 21.80 -2.32
N GLY A 74 -23.60 21.49 -1.13
CA GLY A 74 -23.80 20.24 -0.43
C GLY A 74 -23.20 19.03 -1.13
N GLY A 75 -23.61 17.84 -0.71
CA GLY A 75 -23.14 16.58 -1.30
C GLY A 75 -21.64 16.35 -1.08
N SER A 76 -20.93 15.94 -2.13
CA SER A 76 -19.50 15.65 -2.07
C SER A 76 -18.62 16.86 -2.38
N ASP A 77 -19.19 18.02 -2.71
CA ASP A 77 -18.43 19.16 -3.25
C ASP A 77 -17.41 19.74 -2.24
N GLY A 78 -17.66 19.57 -0.94
CA GLY A 78 -16.76 20.00 0.12
C GLY A 78 -15.68 18.99 0.49
N LYS A 79 -15.58 17.88 -0.24
CA LYS A 79 -14.56 16.86 0.00
C LYS A 79 -13.28 17.19 -0.76
N ALA A 80 -12.16 17.14 -0.04
CA ALA A 80 -10.83 17.31 -0.61
C ALA A 80 -9.77 16.55 0.17
N ILE A 81 -8.62 16.31 -0.46
CA ILE A 81 -7.43 15.73 0.15
C ILE A 81 -6.24 16.62 -0.21
N HIS A 82 -5.47 16.97 0.81
CA HIS A 82 -4.27 17.78 0.67
C HIS A 82 -3.03 16.90 0.88
N LEU A 83 -2.14 16.93 -0.10
CA LEU A 83 -0.86 16.25 -0.11
C LEU A 83 0.25 17.29 -0.26
N VAL A 84 1.45 16.94 0.21
CA VAL A 84 2.67 17.71 -0.04
C VAL A 84 3.73 16.81 -0.65
N ALA A 85 4.33 17.26 -1.74
CA ALA A 85 5.50 16.62 -2.31
C ALA A 85 6.72 16.85 -1.40
N THR A 86 7.30 15.78 -0.86
CA THR A 86 8.49 15.86 0.00
C THR A 86 9.80 15.78 -0.81
N ALA A 87 9.71 15.42 -2.08
CA ALA A 87 10.80 15.39 -3.06
C ALA A 87 10.25 15.68 -4.47
N ASP A 88 11.14 15.91 -5.44
CA ASP A 88 10.73 16.08 -6.84
C ASP A 88 10.11 14.78 -7.39
N ILE A 89 8.90 14.89 -7.95
CA ILE A 89 8.13 13.79 -8.53
C ILE A 89 7.99 14.04 -10.03
N ALA A 90 8.55 13.15 -10.84
CA ALA A 90 8.47 13.27 -12.30
C ALA A 90 7.04 13.04 -12.83
N ASP A 91 6.27 12.16 -12.17
CA ASP A 91 4.92 11.79 -12.58
C ASP A 91 4.09 11.36 -11.37
N LEU A 92 3.06 12.14 -11.03
CA LEU A 92 2.17 11.88 -9.90
C LEU A 92 1.28 10.66 -10.13
N SER A 93 1.10 10.17 -11.36
CA SER A 93 0.25 8.99 -11.61
C SER A 93 0.82 7.68 -11.06
N VAL A 94 2.03 7.70 -10.50
CA VAL A 94 2.58 6.59 -9.72
C VAL A 94 1.98 6.53 -8.31
N PHE A 95 1.26 7.56 -7.88
CA PHE A 95 0.59 7.63 -6.59
C PHE A 95 -0.92 7.49 -6.73
N GLY A 96 -1.56 7.08 -5.64
CA GLY A 96 -3.00 7.00 -5.57
C GLY A 96 -3.54 7.09 -4.16
N ILE A 97 -4.87 7.15 -4.06
CA ILE A 97 -5.63 7.27 -2.83
C ILE A 97 -6.54 6.04 -2.68
N GLY A 98 -6.57 5.51 -1.46
CA GLY A 98 -7.57 4.59 -0.95
C GLY A 98 -8.50 5.30 0.05
N VAL A 99 -9.79 4.95 0.10
CA VAL A 99 -10.78 5.46 1.04
C VAL A 99 -11.42 4.27 1.75
N ALA A 100 -10.89 3.94 2.93
CA ALA A 100 -11.35 2.84 3.76
C ALA A 100 -12.68 3.18 4.45
N ASN A 101 -13.78 3.00 3.71
CA ASN A 101 -15.11 3.40 4.13
C ASN A 101 -15.57 2.67 5.42
N ASN A 102 -16.04 3.43 6.43
CA ASN A 102 -16.58 2.98 7.72
C ASN A 102 -15.65 2.01 8.50
N GLY A 103 -14.33 2.18 8.40
CA GLY A 103 -13.36 1.36 9.14
C GLY A 103 -13.23 -0.08 8.65
N GLY A 104 -13.64 -0.37 7.40
CA GLY A 104 -13.53 -1.68 6.76
C GLY A 104 -12.10 -2.14 6.45
N GLY A 105 -11.11 -1.25 6.56
CA GLY A 105 -9.73 -1.49 6.11
C GLY A 105 -9.56 -1.25 4.60
N THR A 106 -8.38 -1.60 4.09
CA THR A 106 -7.96 -1.41 2.69
C THR A 106 -8.82 -2.23 1.71
N ASP A 107 -9.58 -1.61 0.82
CA ASP A 107 -10.10 -2.25 -0.41
C ASP A 107 -9.23 -1.97 -1.65
N GLY A 108 -8.18 -1.18 -1.47
CA GLY A 108 -7.12 -0.95 -2.45
C GLY A 108 -6.97 0.52 -2.79
N MET A 109 -6.20 0.81 -3.83
CA MET A 109 -6.20 2.14 -4.43
C MET A 109 -7.46 2.29 -5.28
N GLU A 110 -8.31 3.28 -5.00
CA GLU A 110 -9.47 3.57 -5.86
C GLU A 110 -9.25 4.76 -6.79
N TYR A 111 -8.46 5.76 -6.37
CA TYR A 111 -8.15 6.93 -7.19
C TYR A 111 -6.65 7.01 -7.50
N THR A 112 -6.29 6.89 -8.77
CA THR A 112 -4.94 7.21 -9.26
C THR A 112 -4.84 8.69 -9.59
N LEU A 113 -3.75 9.35 -9.18
CA LEU A 113 -3.53 10.75 -9.48
C LEU A 113 -3.28 10.99 -10.98
N ASP A 114 -3.53 12.22 -11.44
CA ASP A 114 -3.27 12.61 -12.82
C ASP A 114 -1.76 12.63 -13.14
N SER A 115 -1.41 12.40 -14.41
CA SER A 115 -0.01 12.42 -14.85
C SER A 115 0.51 13.85 -14.98
N VAL A 116 1.06 14.36 -13.88
CA VAL A 116 1.62 15.71 -13.71
C VAL A 116 2.89 15.60 -12.85
N SER A 117 3.90 16.41 -13.12
CA SER A 117 5.09 16.51 -12.26
C SER A 117 4.86 17.44 -11.07
N ALA A 118 5.47 17.14 -9.92
CA ALA A 118 5.50 18.03 -8.76
C ALA A 118 6.95 18.27 -8.30
N SER A 119 7.23 19.44 -7.76
CA SER A 119 8.51 19.78 -7.15
C SER A 119 8.45 19.53 -5.64
N SER A 120 9.60 19.30 -5.02
CA SER A 120 9.69 19.25 -3.55
C SER A 120 9.14 20.53 -2.94
N GLY A 121 8.14 20.38 -2.06
CA GLY A 121 7.44 21.47 -1.38
C GLY A 121 6.07 21.81 -1.97
N ASP A 122 5.73 21.32 -3.18
CA ASP A 122 4.44 21.64 -3.80
C ASP A 122 3.26 21.10 -2.96
N ASP A 123 2.29 21.96 -2.70
CA ASP A 123 1.00 21.68 -2.09
C ASP A 123 0.01 21.23 -3.18
N ILE A 124 -0.46 19.99 -3.06
CA ILE A 124 -1.34 19.33 -4.03
C ILE A 124 -2.72 19.15 -3.39
N LEU A 125 -3.76 19.69 -4.01
CA LEU A 125 -5.14 19.58 -3.55
C LEU A 125 -5.98 18.75 -4.53
N ILE A 126 -6.45 17.58 -4.07
CA ILE A 126 -7.41 16.75 -4.79
C ILE A 126 -8.81 17.17 -4.34
N VAL A 127 -9.63 17.71 -5.24
CA VAL A 127 -10.96 18.26 -4.92
C VAL A 127 -12.08 17.54 -5.65
N ARG A 128 -13.26 17.45 -5.03
CA ARG A 128 -14.49 17.03 -5.73
C ARG A 128 -15.15 18.16 -6.52
N SER A 129 -14.95 19.41 -6.09
CA SER A 129 -15.48 20.60 -6.77
C SER A 129 -14.52 21.78 -6.64
N VAL A 130 -13.96 22.22 -7.77
CA VAL A 130 -13.08 23.40 -7.83
C VAL A 130 -13.83 24.65 -7.40
N ASP A 131 -15.08 24.81 -7.82
CA ASP A 131 -15.90 25.99 -7.49
C ASP A 131 -16.17 26.09 -5.98
N ALA A 132 -16.51 24.97 -5.34
CA ALA A 132 -16.76 24.96 -3.90
C ALA A 132 -15.48 25.20 -3.09
N MET A 133 -14.37 24.58 -3.50
CA MET A 133 -13.12 24.64 -2.75
C MET A 133 -12.40 25.98 -2.93
N SER A 134 -12.41 26.56 -4.13
CA SER A 134 -11.89 27.91 -4.38
C SER A 134 -12.72 28.98 -3.65
N ALA A 135 -14.03 28.82 -3.56
CA ALA A 135 -14.88 29.72 -2.76
C ALA A 135 -14.62 29.60 -1.25
N TYR A 136 -14.34 28.38 -0.76
CA TYR A 136 -14.05 28.14 0.65
C TYR A 136 -12.69 28.72 1.08
N PHE A 137 -11.62 28.41 0.33
CA PHE A 137 -10.27 28.90 0.66
C PHE A 137 -10.02 30.34 0.24
N ALA A 138 -10.84 30.89 -0.66
CA ALA A 138 -10.71 32.25 -1.18
C ALA A 138 -9.27 32.53 -1.65
N ASP A 139 -8.63 33.59 -1.16
CA ASP A 139 -7.28 33.97 -1.55
C ASP A 139 -6.23 32.90 -1.18
N CYS A 140 -6.48 32.07 -0.15
CA CYS A 140 -5.58 30.97 0.20
C CYS A 140 -5.60 29.82 -0.83
N TYR A 141 -6.58 29.79 -1.74
CA TYR A 141 -6.65 28.75 -2.76
C TYR A 141 -5.46 28.79 -3.72
N SER A 142 -4.81 29.94 -3.89
CA SER A 142 -3.61 30.06 -4.71
C SER A 142 -2.34 29.49 -4.08
N GLU A 143 -2.39 29.10 -2.80
CA GLU A 143 -1.25 28.45 -2.12
C GLU A 143 -1.11 26.97 -2.51
N PHE A 144 -2.10 26.37 -3.19
CA PHE A 144 -1.95 25.03 -3.75
C PHE A 144 -1.38 25.13 -5.16
N GLU A 145 -0.14 24.68 -5.36
CA GLU A 145 0.52 24.70 -6.67
C GLU A 145 -0.16 23.78 -7.68
N ILE A 146 -0.74 22.67 -7.21
CA ILE A 146 -1.38 21.67 -8.05
C ILE A 146 -2.79 21.38 -7.54
N VAL A 147 -3.78 21.51 -8.41
CA VAL A 147 -5.17 21.12 -8.12
C VAL A 147 -5.59 20.01 -9.06
N LEU A 148 -6.00 18.87 -8.49
CA LEU A 148 -6.52 17.72 -9.19
C LEU A 148 -8.02 17.58 -8.94
N VAL A 149 -8.79 17.14 -9.94
CA VAL A 149 -10.23 16.90 -9.78
C VAL A 149 -10.48 15.42 -9.56
N GLY A 150 -10.74 15.05 -8.31
CA GLY A 150 -11.03 13.68 -7.91
C GLY A 150 -12.38 13.17 -8.43
N ASN A 151 -12.50 11.86 -8.58
CA ASN A 151 -13.73 11.18 -9.01
C ASN A 151 -14.60 10.79 -7.80
N SER A 152 -15.64 9.96 -8.01
CA SER A 152 -16.56 9.51 -6.95
C SER A 152 -15.90 8.73 -5.82
N ASP A 153 -14.67 8.27 -6.03
CA ASP A 153 -13.97 7.40 -5.09
C ASP A 153 -13.33 8.22 -3.96
N ILE A 154 -13.16 9.53 -4.14
CA ILE A 154 -12.89 10.47 -3.04
C ILE A 154 -14.21 10.71 -2.26
N SER A 155 -14.58 9.73 -1.43
CA SER A 155 -15.90 9.60 -0.79
C SER A 155 -15.94 9.83 0.71
N GLN A 156 -14.81 10.14 1.34
CA GLN A 156 -14.65 10.17 2.80
C GLN A 156 -15.68 11.06 3.52
N ASN A 157 -16.17 10.66 4.69
CA ASN A 157 -17.30 11.29 5.38
C ASN A 157 -17.08 11.60 6.88
N GLY A 158 -15.82 11.83 7.30
CA GLY A 158 -15.49 12.30 8.65
C GLY A 158 -14.91 11.21 9.57
N ASP A 159 -15.26 9.94 9.38
CA ASP A 159 -14.70 8.82 10.15
C ASP A 159 -13.89 7.81 9.31
N ASP A 160 -13.80 8.05 8.00
CA ASP A 160 -13.03 7.22 7.08
C ASP A 160 -11.52 7.44 7.21
N ALA A 161 -10.76 6.37 7.02
CA ALA A 161 -9.32 6.44 6.84
C ALA A 161 -9.00 6.62 5.35
N ILE A 162 -8.07 7.53 5.06
CA ILE A 162 -7.50 7.79 3.76
C ILE A 162 -6.13 7.16 3.68
N GLU A 163 -5.90 6.39 2.63
CA GLU A 163 -4.69 5.64 2.39
C GLU A 163 -3.93 6.24 1.21
N LEU A 164 -2.65 6.56 1.39
CA LEU A 164 -1.79 6.99 0.30
C LEU A 164 -1.04 5.77 -0.26
N PHE A 165 -1.01 5.64 -1.58
CA PHE A 165 -0.32 4.55 -2.29
C PHE A 165 0.79 5.08 -3.19
N GLU A 166 1.83 4.26 -3.38
CA GLU A 166 2.86 4.43 -4.42
C GLU A 166 3.01 3.09 -5.16
N GLY A 167 2.64 3.06 -6.44
CA GLY A 167 2.35 1.83 -7.16
C GLY A 167 1.23 1.05 -6.46
N GLU A 168 1.42 -0.25 -6.25
CA GLU A 168 0.45 -1.11 -5.54
C GLU A 168 0.64 -1.11 -4.01
N HIS A 169 1.58 -0.33 -3.48
CA HIS A 169 1.96 -0.40 -2.06
C HIS A 169 1.36 0.75 -1.25
N MET A 170 0.65 0.42 -0.18
CA MET A 170 0.16 1.39 0.80
C MET A 170 1.34 2.00 1.59
N LYS A 171 1.35 3.32 1.68
CA LYS A 171 2.34 4.13 2.41
C LYS A 171 1.90 4.44 3.82
N PHE A 172 0.72 5.05 3.97
CA PHE A 172 0.21 5.58 5.24
C PHE A 172 -1.31 5.75 5.18
N GLY A 173 -1.98 5.50 6.31
CA GLY A 173 -3.39 5.81 6.53
C GLY A 173 -3.58 7.01 7.47
N ALA A 174 -4.45 7.97 7.16
CA ALA A 174 -4.88 9.02 8.09
C ALA A 174 -6.41 9.07 8.20
N MET A 175 -6.94 9.25 9.42
CA MET A 175 -8.38 9.48 9.61
C MET A 175 -8.73 10.93 9.25
N SER A 176 -9.93 11.13 8.68
CA SER A 176 -10.46 12.47 8.37
C SER A 176 -10.35 13.42 9.57
N MET A 177 -9.86 14.63 9.33
CA MET A 177 -9.73 15.65 10.37
C MET A 177 -10.93 16.60 10.27
N GLU A 178 -11.92 16.41 11.15
CA GLU A 178 -13.04 17.34 11.25
C GLU A 178 -12.59 18.64 11.95
N GLN A 179 -12.63 19.74 11.20
CA GLN A 179 -12.37 21.15 11.57
C GLN A 179 -11.16 21.48 12.46
N VAL A 180 -10.19 22.19 11.86
CA VAL A 180 -9.67 23.41 12.50
C VAL A 180 -10.28 24.58 11.75
N THR A 181 -11.30 25.22 12.32
CA THR A 181 -11.73 26.54 11.87
C THR A 181 -10.54 27.49 12.01
N MET A 182 -10.00 27.97 10.89
CA MET A 182 -9.16 29.16 10.95
C MET A 182 -10.10 30.35 11.19
N GLU A 183 -10.19 30.79 12.45
CA GLU A 183 -10.80 32.07 12.85
C GLU A 183 -9.94 33.26 12.40
#